data_AF-A0A2X4UJQ1-F1
#
_entry.id   AF-A0A2X4UJQ1-F1
#
_cell.length_a   1.000
_cell.length_b   1.000
_cell.length_c   1.000
_cell.angle_alpha   90.00
_cell.angle_beta   90.00
_cell.angle_gamma   90.00
#
_symmetry.space_group_name_H-M   'P 1'
#
loop_
_entity.id
_entity.type
_entity.pdbx_description
1 polymer ?
#
loop_
_entity_poly.entity_id
_entity_poly.type
_entity_poly.pdbx_seq_one_letter_code
_entity_poly.pdbx_strand_id
1 'polypeptide(L)'
;MPASVTSRWEAELGAIGGSEDGKAVAEEDICFTAVEDAKRFVDETGVDMLAVSVGTVHGLYTGKAHIQHQRLAEITAATHTPLVLHGGTGVSDEDMRRAVASGIEKVNVGTEMNVQWVGRCKQTFEKGKVNDSVRKFLIPANNAVTEVLTEKIGLFK
;
A
#
# COMPACT_ATOMS: atom_id res chain seq x y z
N MET A 1 20.95 31.25 11.54
CA MET A 1 20.65 29.81 11.66
C MET A 1 20.09 29.37 10.31
N PRO A 2 20.56 28.28 9.70
CA PRO A 2 19.93 27.79 8.48
C PRO A 2 18.46 27.46 8.81
N ALA A 3 17.54 27.83 7.91
CA ALA A 3 16.14 27.46 8.05
C ALA A 3 16.06 25.94 8.20
N SER A 4 15.47 25.46 9.29
CA SER A 4 15.22 24.04 9.46
C SER A 4 14.30 23.58 8.34
N VAL A 5 14.76 22.63 7.53
CA VAL A 5 13.90 21.98 6.53
C VAL A 5 12.86 21.17 7.31
N THR A 6 11.60 21.57 7.25
CA THR A 6 10.49 20.78 7.79
C THR A 6 10.12 19.69 6.78
N SER A 7 10.75 18.53 6.90
CA SER A 7 10.34 17.32 6.18
C SER A 7 9.36 16.53 7.02
N ARG A 8 8.28 16.03 6.40
CA ARG A 8 7.42 15.04 7.03
C ARG A 8 7.95 13.64 6.80
N TRP A 9 7.72 12.75 7.74
CA TRP A 9 8.23 11.38 7.67
C TRP A 9 7.17 10.36 8.10
N GLU A 10 7.22 9.21 7.43
CA GLU A 10 6.44 8.02 7.72
C GLU A 10 7.35 7.01 8.42
N ALA A 11 6.83 6.31 9.41
CA ALA A 11 7.49 5.14 9.99
C ALA A 11 6.51 3.96 10.07
N GLU A 12 7.05 2.77 10.16
CA GLU A 12 6.29 1.53 10.23
C GLU A 12 6.50 0.86 11.59
N LEU A 13 5.42 0.35 12.17
CA LEU A 13 5.45 -0.44 13.40
C LEU A 13 4.71 -1.75 13.21
N GLY A 14 5.40 -2.86 13.46
CA GLY A 14 4.92 -4.22 13.22
C GLY A 14 5.74 -4.90 12.12
N ALA A 15 5.25 -6.03 11.63
CA ALA A 15 5.79 -6.69 10.45
C ALA A 15 4.67 -7.00 9.48
N ILE A 16 4.72 -6.41 8.28
CA ILE A 16 3.76 -6.65 7.21
C ILE A 16 4.24 -7.86 6.42
N GLY A 17 3.38 -8.89 6.31
CA GLY A 17 3.73 -10.15 5.65
C GLY A 17 3.95 -10.01 4.15
N GLY A 18 4.51 -11.05 3.52
CA GLY A 18 4.66 -11.11 2.06
C GLY A 18 6.03 -10.67 1.56
N SER A 19 6.14 -10.45 0.25
CA SER A 19 7.43 -10.18 -0.41
C SER A 19 7.49 -8.77 -0.97
N GLU A 20 8.48 -8.00 -0.53
CA GLU A 20 8.82 -6.68 -1.05
C GLU A 20 10.30 -6.64 -1.38
N ASP A 21 10.66 -6.23 -2.60
CA ASP A 21 12.05 -6.03 -3.03
C ASP A 21 13.03 -7.17 -2.68
N GLY A 22 12.54 -8.42 -2.73
CA GLY A 22 13.34 -9.61 -2.46
C GLY A 22 13.49 -9.98 -0.98
N LYS A 23 12.89 -9.24 -0.06
CA LYS A 23 12.71 -9.63 1.35
C LYS A 23 11.32 -10.21 1.54
N ALA A 24 11.25 -11.41 2.10
CA ALA A 24 9.99 -12.07 2.43
C ALA A 24 9.83 -12.13 3.94
N VAL A 25 8.69 -11.68 4.45
CA VAL A 25 8.23 -11.94 5.82
C VAL A 25 7.29 -13.14 5.74
N ALA A 26 7.66 -14.24 6.43
CA ALA A 26 6.82 -15.43 6.49
C ALA A 26 5.50 -15.14 7.24
N GLU A 27 4.43 -15.88 6.95
CA GLU A 27 3.13 -15.67 7.61
C GLU A 27 3.21 -15.82 9.14
N GLU A 28 4.08 -16.72 9.61
CA GLU A 28 4.36 -16.98 11.03
C GLU A 28 5.12 -15.83 11.73
N ASP A 29 5.80 -14.97 10.95
CA ASP A 29 6.54 -13.81 11.46
C ASP A 29 5.71 -12.51 11.42
N ILE A 30 4.47 -12.56 10.94
CA ILE A 30 3.57 -11.39 10.92
C ILE A 30 3.24 -10.99 12.35
N CYS A 31 3.67 -9.78 12.71
CA CYS A 31 3.34 -9.17 14.00
C CYS A 31 2.41 -7.98 13.78
N PHE A 32 1.17 -8.12 14.23
CA PHE A 32 0.19 -7.04 14.16
C PHE A 32 0.51 -5.93 15.15
N THR A 33 0.36 -4.68 14.72
CA THR A 33 0.64 -3.50 15.55
C THR A 33 -0.29 -3.45 16.76
N ALA A 34 0.23 -3.51 17.99
CA ALA A 34 -0.56 -3.32 19.20
C ALA A 34 -0.89 -1.83 19.40
N VAL A 35 -2.05 -1.54 20.02
CA VAL A 35 -2.54 -0.17 20.23
C VAL A 35 -1.60 0.61 21.16
N GLU A 36 -1.16 -0.04 22.23
CA GLU A 36 -0.26 0.54 23.24
C GLU A 36 1.13 0.82 22.65
N ASP A 37 1.63 -0.07 21.80
CA ASP A 37 2.91 0.12 21.13
C ASP A 37 2.83 1.25 20.10
N ALA A 38 1.75 1.34 19.32
CA ALA A 38 1.53 2.45 18.39
C ALA A 38 1.48 3.80 19.12
N LYS A 39 0.73 3.86 20.23
CA LYS A 39 0.65 5.06 21.07
C LYS A 39 2.02 5.47 21.58
N ARG A 40 2.74 4.53 22.22
CA ARG A 40 4.09 4.80 22.74
C ARG A 40 5.02 5.26 21.63
N PHE A 41 5.02 4.60 20.49
CA PHE A 41 5.89 4.93 19.37
C PHE A 41 5.61 6.33 18.83
N VAL A 42 4.35 6.72 18.65
CA VAL A 42 3.98 8.08 18.21
C VAL A 42 4.39 9.12 19.25
N ASP A 43 4.12 8.89 20.53
CA ASP A 43 4.44 9.81 21.63
C ASP A 43 5.96 10.02 21.76
N GLU A 44 6.76 8.96 21.58
CA GLU A 44 8.22 9.02 21.71
C GLU A 44 8.92 9.60 20.49
N THR A 45 8.37 9.36 19.29
CA THR A 45 9.07 9.69 18.03
C THR A 45 8.54 10.95 17.35
N GLY A 46 7.26 11.28 17.53
CA GLY A 46 6.63 12.43 16.88
C GLY A 46 6.42 12.25 15.36
N VAL A 47 6.16 11.01 14.91
CA VAL A 47 5.96 10.68 13.50
C VAL A 47 4.76 11.41 12.88
N ASP A 48 4.88 11.83 11.61
CA ASP A 48 3.78 12.48 10.90
C ASP A 48 2.73 11.49 10.39
N MET A 49 3.14 10.26 10.06
CA MET A 49 2.25 9.16 9.62
C MET A 49 2.77 7.79 10.08
N LEU A 50 1.87 6.92 10.52
CA LEU A 50 2.24 5.58 11.01
C LEU A 50 1.69 4.48 10.08
N ALA A 51 2.59 3.71 9.48
CA ALA A 51 2.24 2.46 8.81
C ALA A 51 2.02 1.35 9.84
N VAL A 52 0.91 0.63 9.70
CA VAL A 52 0.46 -0.38 10.66
C VAL A 52 0.24 -1.74 10.00
N SER A 53 0.68 -2.80 10.68
CA SER A 53 0.39 -4.18 10.33
C SER A 53 -0.97 -4.59 10.91
N VAL A 54 -2.00 -4.60 10.06
CA VAL A 54 -3.40 -4.87 10.46
C VAL A 54 -4.08 -5.96 9.63
N GLY A 55 -3.31 -6.78 8.90
CA GLY A 55 -3.84 -7.93 8.14
C GLY A 55 -3.75 -7.81 6.61
N THR A 56 -3.05 -6.80 6.11
CA THR A 56 -2.59 -6.73 4.71
C THR A 56 -1.19 -7.35 4.58
N VAL A 57 -0.82 -7.67 3.34
CA VAL A 57 0.47 -8.27 2.99
C VAL A 57 1.00 -7.70 1.67
N HIS A 58 2.30 -7.70 1.48
CA HIS A 58 2.96 -7.29 0.25
C HIS A 58 2.95 -8.38 -0.82
N GLY A 59 2.81 -7.95 -2.08
CA GLY A 59 2.85 -8.85 -3.23
C GLY A 59 1.51 -9.43 -3.61
N LEU A 60 1.57 -10.52 -4.39
CA LEU A 60 0.40 -11.19 -4.95
C LEU A 60 -0.12 -12.21 -3.95
N TYR A 61 -0.89 -11.75 -2.97
CA TYR A 61 -1.55 -12.64 -2.03
C TYR A 61 -2.70 -13.37 -2.74
N THR A 62 -2.73 -14.69 -2.62
CA THR A 62 -3.77 -15.54 -3.22
C THR A 62 -4.97 -15.76 -2.31
N GLY A 63 -4.89 -15.33 -1.05
CA GLY A 63 -5.99 -15.30 -0.09
C GLY A 63 -6.73 -13.96 -0.07
N LYS A 64 -7.80 -13.87 0.73
CA LYS A 64 -8.45 -12.58 1.03
C LYS A 64 -7.67 -11.88 2.13
N ALA A 65 -7.31 -10.63 1.94
CA ALA A 65 -6.80 -9.80 3.02
C ALA A 65 -7.88 -9.63 4.10
N HIS A 66 -7.49 -9.68 5.37
CA HIS A 66 -8.42 -9.58 6.50
C HIS A 66 -8.01 -8.40 7.39
N ILE A 67 -8.50 -7.21 7.05
CA ILE A 67 -8.20 -5.99 7.81
C ILE A 67 -8.88 -6.04 9.19
N GLN A 68 -8.09 -5.86 10.24
CA GLN A 68 -8.55 -5.73 11.62
C GLN A 68 -9.10 -4.33 11.88
N HIS A 69 -10.27 -4.02 11.30
CA HIS A 69 -10.90 -2.70 11.37
C HIS A 69 -11.10 -2.17 12.80
N GLN A 70 -11.39 -3.04 13.77
CA GLN A 70 -11.51 -2.65 15.17
C GLN A 70 -10.16 -2.13 15.72
N ARG A 71 -9.08 -2.90 15.52
CA ARG A 71 -7.72 -2.52 15.92
C ARG A 71 -7.30 -1.20 15.26
N LEU A 72 -7.64 -1.03 13.98
CA LEU A 72 -7.36 0.19 13.24
C LEU A 72 -8.06 1.42 13.85
N ALA A 73 -9.33 1.29 14.23
CA ALA A 73 -10.07 2.35 14.92
C ALA A 73 -9.49 2.66 16.31
N GLU A 74 -9.08 1.63 17.06
CA GLU A 74 -8.45 1.77 18.38
C GLU A 74 -7.08 2.49 18.27
N ILE A 75 -6.24 2.14 17.29
CA ILE A 75 -4.97 2.83 17.03
C ILE A 75 -5.24 4.30 16.67
N THR A 76 -6.16 4.57 15.75
CA THR A 76 -6.50 5.94 15.33
C THR A 76 -6.96 6.79 16.52
N ALA A 77 -7.79 6.24 17.40
CA ALA A 77 -8.25 6.91 18.61
C ALA A 77 -7.13 7.14 19.64
N ALA A 78 -6.14 6.27 19.70
CA ALA A 78 -5.04 6.35 20.67
C ALA A 78 -3.90 7.29 20.25
N THR A 79 -3.62 7.38 18.95
CA THR A 79 -2.48 8.11 18.38
C THR A 79 -2.84 9.47 17.77
N HIS A 80 -4.07 9.64 17.28
CA HIS A 80 -4.51 10.80 16.48
C HIS A 80 -3.58 11.13 15.30
N THR A 81 -2.81 10.16 14.83
CA THR A 81 -1.83 10.31 13.74
C THR A 81 -2.38 9.65 12.48
N PRO A 82 -2.24 10.27 11.29
CA PRO A 82 -2.64 9.66 10.02
C PRO A 82 -2.03 8.26 9.84
N LEU A 83 -2.86 7.27 9.55
CA LEU A 83 -2.39 5.89 9.39
C LEU A 83 -2.16 5.54 7.92
N VAL A 84 -1.17 4.69 7.68
CA VAL A 84 -0.78 4.22 6.35
C VAL A 84 -1.05 2.73 6.22
N LEU A 85 -1.75 2.34 5.14
CA LEU A 85 -1.99 0.96 4.79
C LEU A 85 -1.01 0.55 3.69
N HIS A 86 -0.07 -0.34 4.03
CA HIS A 86 0.71 -1.01 3.00
C HIS A 86 0.00 -2.28 2.52
N GLY A 87 0.41 -2.82 1.36
CA GLY A 87 -0.12 -4.09 0.86
C GLY A 87 -1.59 -4.05 0.42
N GLY A 88 -2.01 -3.02 -0.32
CA GLY A 88 -3.42 -2.88 -0.76
C GLY A 88 -3.88 -3.89 -1.83
N THR A 89 -2.99 -4.70 -2.39
CA THR A 89 -3.35 -5.66 -3.46
C THR A 89 -4.17 -6.82 -2.89
N GLY A 90 -5.33 -7.09 -3.48
CA GLY A 90 -6.23 -8.15 -3.02
C GLY A 90 -7.17 -7.76 -1.87
N VAL A 91 -7.10 -6.51 -1.39
CA VAL A 91 -8.11 -5.95 -0.48
C VAL A 91 -9.37 -5.62 -1.28
N SER A 92 -10.54 -5.98 -0.75
CA SER A 92 -11.81 -5.65 -1.39
C SER A 92 -12.08 -4.14 -1.36
N ASP A 93 -12.80 -3.60 -2.36
CA ASP A 93 -13.19 -2.19 -2.37
C ASP A 93 -14.01 -1.79 -1.13
N GLU A 94 -14.80 -2.71 -0.58
CA GLU A 94 -15.57 -2.51 0.65
C GLU A 94 -14.63 -2.37 1.86
N ASP A 95 -13.68 -3.29 2.01
CA ASP A 95 -12.68 -3.23 3.07
C ASP A 95 -11.80 -1.98 2.96
N MET A 96 -11.40 -1.59 1.75
CA MET A 96 -10.62 -0.37 1.54
C MET A 96 -11.37 0.87 2.01
N ARG A 97 -12.65 1.02 1.63
CA ARG A 97 -13.48 2.13 2.10
C ARG A 97 -13.65 2.12 3.61
N ARG A 98 -13.87 0.94 4.20
CA ARG A 98 -14.00 0.79 5.66
C ARG A 98 -12.70 1.11 6.39
N ALA A 99 -11.55 0.74 5.84
CA ALA A 99 -10.24 1.07 6.40
C ALA A 99 -10.00 2.59 6.39
N VAL A 100 -10.32 3.26 5.29
CA VAL A 100 -10.25 4.74 5.21
C VAL A 100 -11.18 5.38 6.24
N ALA A 101 -12.42 4.91 6.35
CA ALA A 101 -13.36 5.39 7.36
C ALA A 101 -12.90 5.14 8.81
N SER A 102 -11.95 4.22 9.02
CA SER A 102 -11.41 3.85 10.33
C SER A 102 -10.07 4.53 10.66
N GLY A 103 -9.54 5.39 9.77
CA GLY A 103 -8.35 6.22 10.02
C GLY A 103 -7.18 6.06 9.03
N ILE A 104 -7.30 5.21 8.00
CA ILE A 104 -6.30 5.18 6.93
C ILE A 104 -6.40 6.46 6.08
N GLU A 105 -5.31 7.21 5.98
CA GLU A 105 -5.19 8.42 5.15
C GLU A 105 -4.23 8.25 3.97
N LYS A 106 -3.41 7.19 3.97
CA LYS A 106 -2.48 6.87 2.89
C LYS A 106 -2.51 5.38 2.58
N VAL A 107 -2.57 5.04 1.28
CA VAL A 107 -2.58 3.67 0.80
C VAL A 107 -1.44 3.47 -0.19
N ASN A 108 -0.66 2.40 -0.01
CA ASN A 108 0.38 2.00 -0.96
C ASN A 108 -0.20 1.00 -1.97
N VAL A 109 -0.08 1.33 -3.26
CA VAL A 109 -0.46 0.48 -4.40
C VAL A 109 0.78 0.27 -5.24
N GLY A 110 1.21 -0.98 -5.44
CA GLY A 110 2.46 -1.30 -6.15
C GLY A 110 2.32 -2.52 -7.05
N THR A 111 2.04 -3.68 -6.45
CA THR A 111 1.98 -4.97 -7.15
C THR A 111 0.98 -4.95 -8.30
N GLU A 112 -0.24 -4.44 -8.09
CA GLU A 112 -1.27 -4.39 -9.12
C GLU A 112 -0.84 -3.56 -10.34
N MET A 113 -0.22 -2.39 -10.12
CA MET A 113 0.31 -1.57 -11.22
C MET A 113 1.39 -2.32 -12.01
N ASN A 114 2.31 -2.99 -11.32
CA ASN A 114 3.38 -3.76 -11.96
C ASN A 114 2.81 -4.93 -12.79
N VAL A 115 1.87 -5.69 -12.22
CA VAL A 115 1.22 -6.83 -12.90
C VAL A 115 0.49 -6.37 -14.16
N GLN A 116 -0.28 -5.28 -14.09
CA GLN A 116 -1.03 -4.77 -15.24
C GLN A 116 -0.10 -4.20 -16.32
N TRP A 117 0.94 -3.46 -15.91
CA TRP A 117 1.93 -2.92 -16.84
C TRP A 117 2.69 -4.04 -17.57
N VAL A 118 3.22 -5.01 -16.83
CA VAL A 118 3.96 -6.16 -17.40
C VAL A 118 3.05 -7.01 -18.27
N GLY A 119 1.81 -7.28 -17.82
CA GLY A 119 0.82 -8.03 -18.59
C GLY A 119 0.51 -7.36 -19.93
N ARG A 120 0.36 -6.04 -19.94
CA ARG A 120 0.11 -5.26 -21.17
C ARG A 120 1.34 -5.22 -22.08
N CYS A 121 2.54 -5.08 -21.52
CA CYS A 121 3.78 -5.23 -22.28
C CYS A 121 3.82 -6.60 -22.97
N LYS A 122 3.65 -7.70 -22.23
CA LYS A 122 3.66 -9.06 -22.82
C LYS A 122 2.67 -9.17 -23.99
N GLN A 123 1.44 -8.73 -23.80
CA GLN A 123 0.40 -8.79 -24.83
C GLN A 123 0.74 -7.97 -26.09
N THR A 124 1.32 -6.80 -25.93
CA THR A 124 1.59 -5.89 -27.06
C THR A 124 2.87 -6.26 -27.80
N PHE A 125 3.93 -6.65 -27.08
CA PHE A 125 5.18 -7.12 -27.67
C PHE A 125 5.02 -8.44 -28.45
N GLU A 126 4.21 -9.38 -27.94
CA GLU A 126 3.94 -10.66 -28.64
C GLU A 126 3.31 -10.47 -30.03
N LYS A 127 2.55 -9.37 -30.21
CA LYS A 127 1.87 -9.05 -31.49
C LYS A 127 2.67 -8.11 -32.39
N GLY A 128 3.77 -7.53 -31.89
CA GLY A 128 4.55 -6.51 -32.57
C GLY A 128 5.55 -7.06 -33.59
N LYS A 129 5.95 -6.21 -34.55
CA LYS A 129 7.08 -6.48 -35.44
C LYS A 129 8.33 -5.75 -34.94
N VAL A 130 9.51 -6.25 -35.28
CA VAL A 130 10.81 -5.67 -34.86
C VAL A 130 10.95 -4.19 -35.26
N ASN A 131 10.37 -3.78 -36.38
CA ASN A 131 10.43 -2.41 -36.88
C ASN A 131 9.25 -1.52 -36.42
N ASP A 132 8.36 -2.01 -35.58
CA ASP A 132 7.31 -1.18 -34.98
C ASP A 132 7.92 -0.19 -33.98
N SER A 133 7.31 1.00 -33.90
CA SER A 133 7.68 1.96 -32.86
C SER A 133 7.40 1.39 -31.48
N VAL A 134 8.38 1.45 -30.59
CA VAL A 134 8.26 1.01 -29.19
C VAL A 134 7.09 1.69 -28.43
N ARG A 135 6.68 2.88 -28.90
CA ARG A 135 5.52 3.62 -28.36
C ARG A 135 4.22 2.82 -28.45
N LYS A 136 4.07 1.97 -29.48
CA LYS A 136 2.90 1.08 -29.64
C LYS A 136 2.78 0.04 -28.51
N PHE A 137 3.87 -0.25 -27.81
CA PHE A 137 3.90 -1.21 -26.70
C PHE A 137 3.83 -0.51 -25.34
N LEU A 138 4.63 0.55 -25.16
CA LEU A 138 4.76 1.23 -23.87
C LEU A 138 3.58 2.17 -23.54
N ILE A 139 2.96 2.81 -24.55
CA ILE A 139 1.80 3.68 -24.28
C ILE A 139 0.63 2.86 -23.70
N PRO A 140 0.20 1.73 -24.30
CA PRO A 140 -0.83 0.89 -23.69
C PRO A 140 -0.45 0.41 -22.29
N ALA A 141 0.82 0.05 -22.04
CA ALA A 141 1.26 -0.38 -20.72
C ALA A 141 1.16 0.74 -19.67
N ASN A 142 1.54 1.97 -20.03
CA ASN A 142 1.36 3.15 -19.17
C ASN A 142 -0.13 3.48 -18.94
N ASN A 143 -0.98 3.27 -19.94
CA ASN A 143 -2.43 3.43 -19.77
C ASN A 143 -2.99 2.43 -18.76
N ALA A 144 -2.51 1.19 -18.75
CA ALA A 144 -2.92 0.18 -17.76
C ALA A 144 -2.60 0.62 -16.31
N VAL A 145 -1.47 1.29 -16.09
CA VAL A 145 -1.15 1.89 -14.76
C VAL A 145 -2.11 3.03 -14.43
N THR A 146 -2.42 3.88 -15.42
CA THR A 146 -3.37 4.99 -15.25
C THR A 146 -4.78 4.49 -14.92
N GLU A 147 -5.22 3.39 -15.54
CA GLU A 147 -6.49 2.72 -15.26
C GLU A 147 -6.55 2.25 -13.79
N VAL A 148 -5.52 1.55 -13.32
CA VAL A 148 -5.41 1.11 -11.91
C VAL A 148 -5.47 2.31 -10.95
N LEU A 149 -4.67 3.35 -11.20
CA LEU A 149 -4.66 4.54 -10.34
C LEU A 149 -6.03 5.24 -10.32
N THR A 150 -6.68 5.37 -11.47
CA THR A 150 -8.00 6.00 -11.57
C THR A 150 -9.05 5.23 -10.78
N GLU A 151 -9.03 3.90 -10.87
CA GLU A 151 -9.91 3.02 -10.08
C GLU A 151 -9.66 3.21 -8.58
N LYS A 152 -8.40 3.12 -8.12
CA LYS A 152 -8.09 3.22 -6.69
C LYS A 152 -8.37 4.61 -6.12
N ILE A 153 -8.04 5.68 -6.85
CA ILE A 153 -8.41 7.05 -6.45
C ILE A 153 -9.93 7.19 -6.33
N GLY A 154 -10.70 6.53 -7.20
CA GLY A 154 -12.17 6.51 -7.13
C GLY A 154 -12.73 5.86 -5.86
N LEU A 155 -11.96 5.03 -5.15
CA LEU A 155 -12.38 4.42 -3.89
C LEU A 155 -12.31 5.37 -2.70
N PHE A 156 -11.51 6.44 -2.81
CA PHE A 156 -11.17 7.34 -1.71
C PHE A 156 -11.79 8.75 -1.82
N LYS A 157 -12.79 8.91 -2.70
CA LYS A 157 -13.52 10.17 -2.90
C LYS A 157 -14.76 10.28 -2.02
#